data_AF-A0A958ZKT6-F1
#
_entry.id   AF-A0A958ZKT6-F1
#
_cell.length_a   1.000
_cell.length_b   1.000
_cell.length_c   1.000
_cell.angle_alpha   90.00
_cell.angle_beta   90.00
_cell.angle_gamma   90.00
#
_symmetry.space_group_name_H-M   'P 1'
#
loop_
_entity.id
_entity.type
_entity.pdbx_description
1 polymer ?
#
loop_
_entity_poly.entity_id
_entity_poly.type
_entity_poly.pdbx_seq_one_letter_code
_entity_poly.pdbx_strand_id
1 'polypeptide(L)'
;MQDLHRLWLYAFMGAGVLLRIIEFAAGRSLWEDEAKLALNIVERGFWELTEPMRFFQVAPIPFLWIERFFFNVIPDSDFALRIFPLLCGIGMLYPVYFLSKKLTENKTVALWTLALVAFNPFSIYYATEIKQYSSDLFVAALLPAVYLWADTLSVKRRIVALLLVVIPCLFLSYVSVVVLAALGLHRFFLWVQARKIEADYLFVFVVWGVFFL
;
A
#
# COMPACT_ATOMS: atom_id res chain seq x y z
N MET A 1 -26.26 -17.96 -6.80
CA MET A 1 -24.80 -18.02 -6.48
C MET A 1 -24.09 -16.68 -6.60
N GLN A 2 -24.31 -15.89 -7.66
CA GLN A 2 -23.64 -14.58 -7.81
C GLN A 2 -24.02 -13.57 -6.71
N ASP A 3 -25.29 -13.56 -6.27
CA ASP A 3 -25.75 -12.65 -5.21
C ASP A 3 -25.16 -13.00 -3.84
N LEU A 4 -25.03 -14.30 -3.56
CA LEU A 4 -24.40 -14.78 -2.32
C LEU A 4 -22.92 -14.39 -2.25
N HIS A 5 -22.19 -14.49 -3.36
CA HIS A 5 -20.80 -14.02 -3.44
C HIS A 5 -20.68 -12.53 -3.14
N ARG A 6 -21.57 -11.71 -3.72
CA ARG A 6 -21.56 -10.25 -3.48
C ARG A 6 -21.87 -9.92 -2.02
N LEU A 7 -22.84 -10.62 -1.43
CA LEU A 7 -23.15 -10.50 -0.01
C LEU A 7 -21.93 -10.75 0.86
N TRP A 8 -21.22 -11.87 0.65
CA TRP A 8 -20.01 -12.20 1.43
C TRP A 8 -18.85 -11.24 1.17
N LEU A 9 -18.68 -10.76 -0.06
CA LEU A 9 -17.69 -9.74 -0.38
C LEU A 9 -17.93 -8.47 0.46
N TYR A 10 -19.15 -7.95 0.44
CA TYR A 10 -19.50 -6.75 1.21
C TYR A 10 -19.46 -7.01 2.72
N ALA A 11 -19.87 -8.19 3.18
CA ALA A 11 -19.78 -8.56 4.58
C ALA A 11 -18.33 -8.59 5.08
N PHE A 12 -17.40 -9.24 4.35
CA PHE A 12 -15.99 -9.29 4.74
C PHE A 12 -15.28 -7.94 4.60
N MET A 13 -15.59 -7.16 3.56
CA MET A 13 -15.08 -5.79 3.46
C MET A 13 -15.57 -4.92 4.61
N GLY A 14 -16.88 -4.93 4.87
CA GLY A 14 -17.49 -4.16 5.95
C GLY A 14 -16.96 -4.56 7.32
N ALA A 15 -16.83 -5.85 7.60
CA ALA A 15 -16.25 -6.35 8.83
C ALA A 15 -14.77 -5.97 8.97
N GLY A 16 -13.97 -6.12 7.90
CA GLY A 16 -12.56 -5.74 7.90
C GLY A 16 -12.32 -4.24 8.13
N VAL A 17 -13.20 -3.39 7.58
CA VAL A 17 -13.22 -1.94 7.83
C VAL A 17 -13.60 -1.66 9.28
N LEU A 18 -14.71 -2.25 9.75
CA LEU A 18 -15.22 -2.04 11.10
C LEU A 18 -14.19 -2.42 12.16
N LEU A 19 -13.53 -3.57 12.01
CA LEU A 19 -12.50 -4.03 12.95
C LEU A 19 -11.31 -3.06 13.04
N ARG A 20 -10.87 -2.50 11.91
CA ARG A 20 -9.79 -1.49 11.90
C ARG A 20 -10.22 -0.17 12.52
N ILE A 21 -11.48 0.24 12.32
CA ILE A 21 -12.05 1.43 12.97
C ILE A 21 -12.19 1.21 14.49
N ILE A 22 -12.59 0.01 14.93
CA ILE A 22 -12.66 -0.34 16.35
C ILE A 22 -11.26 -0.28 16.97
N GLU A 23 -10.26 -0.88 16.33
CA GLU A 23 -8.87 -0.83 16.79
C GLU A 23 -8.35 0.62 16.84
N PHE A 24 -8.68 1.43 15.83
CA PHE A 24 -8.32 2.84 15.81
C PHE A 24 -8.94 3.58 16.98
N ALA A 25 -10.26 3.43 17.18
CA ALA A 25 -11.02 4.06 18.25
C ALA A 25 -10.59 3.59 19.65
N ALA A 26 -10.03 2.39 19.79
CA ALA A 26 -9.50 1.89 21.05
C ALA A 26 -8.32 2.73 21.56
N GLY A 27 -7.63 3.48 20.69
CA GLY A 27 -6.64 4.49 21.09
C GLY A 27 -5.50 3.93 21.93
N ARG A 28 -5.00 2.73 21.58
CA ARG A 28 -3.93 2.06 22.34
C ARG A 28 -2.71 2.98 22.53
N SER A 29 -2.03 2.87 23.66
CA SER A 29 -0.78 3.60 23.93
C SER A 29 0.27 3.32 22.85
N LEU A 30 1.13 4.31 22.61
CA LEU A 30 2.24 4.19 21.67
C LEU A 30 3.28 3.19 22.18
N TRP A 31 3.80 2.38 21.28
CA TRP A 31 5.06 1.68 21.51
C TRP A 31 6.23 2.66 21.53
N GLU A 32 7.35 2.22 22.10
CA GLU A 32 8.55 3.05 22.21
C GLU A 32 9.03 3.55 20.84
N ASP A 33 8.97 2.72 19.81
CA ASP A 33 9.40 3.06 18.47
C ASP A 33 8.37 3.92 17.71
N GLU A 34 7.07 3.79 18.00
CA GLU A 34 6.04 4.73 17.54
C GLU A 34 6.25 6.11 18.16
N ALA A 35 6.48 6.18 19.48
CA ALA A 35 6.72 7.43 20.17
C ALA A 35 7.97 8.16 19.63
N LYS A 36 9.05 7.41 19.37
CA LYS A 36 10.27 7.94 18.73
C LYS A 36 10.00 8.52 17.34
N LEU A 37 9.14 7.88 16.54
CA LEU A 37 8.77 8.40 15.23
C LEU A 37 7.85 9.63 15.35
N ALA A 38 6.85 9.55 16.22
CA ALA A 38 5.91 10.62 16.50
C ALA A 38 6.62 11.90 16.95
N LEU A 39 7.62 11.80 17.84
CA LEU A 39 8.42 12.96 18.27
C LEU A 39 9.12 13.65 17.09
N ASN A 40 9.67 12.90 16.14
CA ASN A 40 10.24 13.50 14.94
C ASN A 40 9.15 14.22 14.12
N ILE A 41 7.96 13.64 13.99
CA ILE A 41 6.85 14.23 13.22
C ILE A 41 6.31 15.48 13.91
N VAL A 42 6.15 15.48 15.23
CA VAL A 42 5.54 16.58 16.00
C VAL A 42 6.50 17.77 16.16
N GLU A 43 7.78 17.51 16.40
CA GLU A 43 8.76 18.57 16.68
C GLU A 43 9.32 19.24 15.41
N ARG A 44 9.16 18.63 14.23
CA ARG A 44 9.87 19.06 13.01
C ARG A 44 8.95 19.52 11.89
N GLY A 45 9.37 20.56 11.16
CA GLY A 45 8.70 20.99 9.94
C GLY A 45 8.81 19.98 8.79
N PHE A 46 8.04 20.16 7.71
CA PHE A 46 8.09 19.28 6.53
C PHE A 46 9.51 19.11 5.96
N TRP A 47 10.27 20.20 5.82
CA TRP A 47 11.62 20.14 5.27
C TRP A 47 12.61 19.49 6.21
N GLU A 48 12.48 19.75 7.51
CA GLU A 48 13.30 19.11 8.54
C GLU A 48 13.08 17.59 8.54
N LEU A 49 11.87 17.10 8.24
CA LEU A 49 11.61 15.65 8.11
C LEU A 49 12.39 14.96 6.97
N THR A 50 13.09 15.71 6.11
CA THR A 50 13.99 15.14 5.10
C THR A 50 15.41 14.89 5.63
N GLU A 51 15.78 15.47 6.77
CA GLU A 51 17.09 15.25 7.39
C GLU A 51 17.06 13.99 8.28
N PRO A 52 18.23 13.41 8.61
CA PRO A 52 18.32 12.19 9.40
C PRO A 52 17.44 12.23 10.67
N MET A 53 16.63 11.19 10.83
CA MET A 53 15.67 11.10 11.92
C MET A 53 16.37 10.80 13.25
N ARG A 54 15.87 11.39 14.33
CA ARG A 54 16.31 11.09 15.69
C ARG A 54 15.92 9.66 16.07
N PHE A 55 16.62 9.09 17.06
CA PHE A 55 16.33 7.78 17.65
C PHE A 55 16.38 6.60 16.67
N PHE A 56 17.28 6.67 15.68
CA PHE A 56 17.52 5.62 14.69
C PHE A 56 16.23 5.18 13.95
N GLN A 57 15.30 6.12 13.74
CA GLN A 57 14.08 5.86 13.00
C GLN A 57 14.31 5.95 11.49
N VAL A 58 13.54 5.17 10.75
CA VAL A 58 13.53 5.20 9.28
C VAL A 58 12.09 5.07 8.81
N ALA A 59 11.64 6.03 8.02
CA ALA A 59 10.35 6.00 7.36
C ALA A 59 10.44 6.77 6.03
N PRO A 60 9.63 6.41 5.01
CA PRO A 60 9.63 7.13 3.75
C PRO A 60 9.23 8.60 3.93
N ILE A 61 9.91 9.53 3.24
CA ILE A 61 9.64 10.97 3.39
C ILE A 61 8.17 11.32 3.10
N PRO A 62 7.52 10.82 2.01
CA PRO A 62 6.11 11.09 1.80
C PRO A 62 5.20 10.55 2.91
N PHE A 63 5.54 9.42 3.52
CA PHE A 63 4.82 8.91 4.69
C PHE A 63 4.89 9.94 5.83
N LEU A 64 6.10 10.40 6.17
CA LEU A 64 6.31 11.41 7.21
C LEU A 64 5.55 12.73 6.93
N TRP A 65 5.54 13.18 5.68
CA TRP A 65 4.81 14.38 5.29
C TRP A 65 3.30 14.20 5.40
N ILE A 66 2.76 13.05 5.03
CA ILE A 66 1.33 12.77 5.16
C ILE A 66 0.94 12.73 6.65
N GLU A 67 1.74 12.10 7.50
CA GLU A 67 1.52 12.11 8.95
C GLU A 67 1.57 13.53 9.52
N ARG A 68 2.58 14.33 9.14
CA ARG A 68 2.69 15.73 9.55
C ARG A 68 1.49 16.56 9.09
N PHE A 69 0.98 16.30 7.89
CA PHE A 69 -0.23 16.94 7.38
C PHE A 69 -1.43 16.64 8.29
N PHE A 70 -1.69 15.37 8.63
CA PHE A 70 -2.79 15.03 9.53
C PHE A 70 -2.61 15.63 10.92
N PHE A 71 -1.39 15.63 11.45
CA PHE A 71 -1.08 16.28 12.72
C PHE A 71 -1.37 17.79 12.70
N ASN A 72 -1.07 18.50 11.60
CA ASN A 72 -1.41 19.91 11.50
C ASN A 72 -2.93 20.16 11.45
N VAL A 73 -3.71 19.24 10.89
CA VAL A 73 -5.18 19.34 10.80
C VAL A 73 -5.85 18.99 12.13
N ILE A 74 -5.30 18.02 12.86
CA ILE A 74 -5.79 17.55 14.16
C ILE A 74 -4.60 17.56 15.14
N PRO A 75 -4.24 18.73 15.69
CA PRO A 75 -3.07 18.87 16.54
C PRO A 75 -3.24 18.12 17.87
N ASP A 76 -2.09 17.78 18.48
CA ASP A 76 -1.98 17.18 19.82
C ASP A 76 -2.77 15.87 19.98
N SER A 77 -2.86 15.08 18.88
CA SER A 77 -3.61 13.83 18.87
C SER A 77 -2.82 12.69 18.24
N ASP A 78 -2.61 11.61 19.01
CA ASP A 78 -2.08 10.34 18.50
C ASP A 78 -2.96 9.76 17.39
N PHE A 79 -4.28 10.03 17.43
CA PHE A 79 -5.20 9.60 16.39
C PHE A 79 -4.86 10.23 15.04
N ALA A 80 -4.38 11.48 15.01
CA ALA A 80 -4.02 12.16 13.77
C ALA A 80 -2.94 11.38 13.01
N LEU A 81 -1.93 10.91 13.75
CA LEU A 81 -0.80 10.13 13.25
C LEU A 81 -1.14 8.67 12.91
N ARG A 82 -2.41 8.28 13.08
CA ARG A 82 -2.92 6.94 12.77
C ARG A 82 -3.92 6.94 11.64
N ILE A 83 -4.37 8.11 11.19
CA ILE A 83 -5.34 8.21 10.09
C ILE A 83 -4.76 7.64 8.81
N PHE A 84 -3.52 7.99 8.46
CA PHE A 84 -2.94 7.50 7.22
C PHE A 84 -2.69 5.98 7.22
N PRO A 85 -2.11 5.38 8.27
CA PRO A 85 -2.01 3.93 8.41
C PRO A 85 -3.37 3.25 8.34
N LEU A 86 -4.41 3.85 8.94
CA LEU A 86 -5.77 3.31 8.91
C LEU A 86 -6.34 3.33 7.49
N LEU A 87 -6.17 4.44 6.77
CA LEU A 87 -6.63 4.57 5.38
C LEU A 87 -5.92 3.56 4.47
N CYS A 88 -4.61 3.34 4.65
CA CYS A 88 -3.88 2.29 3.92
C CYS A 88 -4.36 0.88 4.31
N GLY A 89 -4.54 0.61 5.60
CA GLY A 89 -5.03 -0.67 6.10
C GLY A 89 -6.43 -1.02 5.61
N ILE A 90 -7.31 -0.04 5.48
CA ILE A 90 -8.63 -0.18 4.84
C ILE A 90 -8.48 -0.33 3.33
N GLY A 91 -7.70 0.56 2.72
CA GLY A 91 -7.49 0.64 1.27
C GLY A 91 -6.94 -0.66 0.67
N MET A 92 -6.15 -1.42 1.43
CA MET A 92 -5.52 -2.67 0.96
C MET A 92 -6.50 -3.85 0.82
N LEU A 93 -7.68 -3.79 1.45
CA LEU A 93 -8.67 -4.88 1.39
C LEU A 93 -9.12 -5.17 -0.06
N TYR A 94 -9.36 -4.11 -0.85
CA TYR A 94 -9.83 -4.28 -2.23
C TYR A 94 -8.74 -4.78 -3.19
N PRO A 95 -7.53 -4.19 -3.24
CA PRO A 95 -6.43 -4.71 -4.07
C PRO A 95 -6.11 -6.17 -3.79
N VAL A 96 -6.10 -6.62 -2.53
CA VAL A 96 -5.88 -8.04 -2.18
C VAL A 96 -6.95 -8.94 -2.79
N TYR A 97 -8.23 -8.58 -2.64
CA TYR A 97 -9.33 -9.32 -3.25
C TYR A 97 -9.21 -9.37 -4.78
N PHE A 98 -8.97 -8.21 -5.40
CA PHE A 98 -8.83 -8.08 -6.85
C PHE A 98 -7.67 -8.94 -7.38
N LEU A 99 -6.51 -8.83 -6.74
CA LEU A 99 -5.29 -9.56 -7.11
C LEU A 99 -5.51 -11.06 -7.01
N SER A 100 -6.05 -11.55 -5.89
CA SER A 100 -6.34 -12.99 -5.70
C SER A 100 -7.32 -13.50 -6.75
N LYS A 101 -8.38 -12.73 -7.03
CA LYS A 101 -9.36 -13.08 -8.08
C LYS A 101 -8.72 -13.13 -9.47
N LYS A 102 -7.82 -12.20 -9.78
CA LYS A 102 -7.18 -12.11 -11.10
C LYS A 102 -6.15 -13.20 -11.31
N LEU A 103 -5.40 -13.58 -10.28
CA LEU A 103 -4.37 -14.62 -10.35
C LEU A 103 -4.95 -16.04 -10.36
N THR A 104 -6.01 -16.28 -9.60
CA THR A 104 -6.59 -17.63 -9.44
C THR A 104 -7.79 -17.88 -10.34
N GLU A 105 -8.32 -16.83 -10.97
CA GLU A 105 -9.59 -16.81 -11.70
C GLU A 105 -10.79 -17.35 -10.88
N ASN A 106 -10.62 -17.45 -9.55
CA ASN A 106 -11.57 -18.08 -8.66
C ASN A 106 -12.08 -17.08 -7.62
N LYS A 107 -13.38 -16.77 -7.73
CA LYS A 107 -14.09 -15.85 -6.84
C LYS A 107 -14.11 -16.31 -5.38
N THR A 108 -14.23 -17.62 -5.14
CA THR A 108 -14.26 -18.19 -3.79
C THR A 108 -12.90 -18.09 -3.12
N VAL A 109 -11.82 -18.40 -3.86
CA VAL A 109 -10.45 -18.23 -3.34
C VAL A 109 -10.20 -16.76 -2.99
N ALA A 110 -10.61 -15.83 -3.85
CA ALA A 110 -10.50 -14.40 -3.57
C ALA A 110 -11.28 -13.95 -2.32
N LEU A 111 -12.48 -14.49 -2.08
CA LEU A 111 -13.23 -14.21 -0.85
C LEU A 111 -12.49 -14.71 0.39
N TRP A 112 -11.94 -15.91 0.34
CA TRP A 112 -11.17 -16.45 1.47
C TRP A 112 -9.87 -15.70 1.68
N THR A 113 -9.17 -15.29 0.62
CA THR A 113 -8.00 -14.40 0.76
C THR A 113 -8.39 -13.08 1.44
N LEU A 114 -9.51 -12.46 1.01
CA LEU A 114 -10.02 -11.25 1.66
C LEU A 114 -10.36 -11.50 3.12
N ALA A 115 -11.06 -12.58 3.45
CA ALA A 115 -11.41 -12.93 4.83
C ALA A 115 -10.15 -13.09 5.70
N LEU A 116 -9.15 -13.82 5.20
CA LEU A 116 -7.89 -14.02 5.91
C LEU A 116 -7.24 -12.69 6.27
N VAL A 117 -7.19 -11.70 5.36
CA VAL A 117 -6.56 -10.41 5.66
C VAL A 117 -7.49 -9.46 6.42
N ALA A 118 -8.80 -9.52 6.18
CA ALA A 118 -9.80 -8.72 6.90
C ALA A 118 -9.81 -9.02 8.40
N PHE A 119 -9.68 -10.32 8.76
CA PHE A 119 -9.72 -10.81 10.14
C PHE A 119 -8.34 -11.11 10.74
N ASN A 120 -7.25 -10.83 10.01
CA ASN A 120 -5.90 -11.06 10.53
C ASN A 120 -5.59 -10.03 11.65
N PRO A 121 -5.28 -10.47 12.88
CA PRO A 121 -5.06 -9.56 14.00
C PRO A 121 -3.85 -8.65 13.78
N PHE A 122 -2.78 -9.12 13.12
CA PHE A 122 -1.62 -8.28 12.81
C PHE A 122 -1.96 -7.20 11.77
N SER A 123 -2.72 -7.54 10.71
CA SER A 123 -3.14 -6.56 9.71
C SER A 123 -4.09 -5.50 10.29
N ILE A 124 -4.92 -5.87 11.26
CA ILE A 124 -5.77 -4.92 11.99
C ILE A 124 -4.92 -4.04 12.91
N TYR A 125 -4.03 -4.65 13.70
CA TYR A 125 -3.13 -3.96 14.61
C TYR A 125 -2.24 -2.93 13.89
N TYR A 126 -1.55 -3.34 12.81
CA TYR A 126 -0.67 -2.46 12.04
C TYR A 126 -1.42 -1.37 11.28
N ALA A 127 -2.73 -1.50 11.09
CA ALA A 127 -3.56 -0.42 10.53
C ALA A 127 -3.65 0.81 11.44
N THR A 128 -3.19 0.70 12.70
CA THR A 128 -3.24 1.79 13.67
C THR A 128 -1.88 2.09 14.28
N GLU A 129 -0.82 1.52 13.72
CA GLU A 129 0.53 1.79 14.17
C GLU A 129 1.11 2.98 13.43
N ILE A 130 1.77 3.90 14.15
CA ILE A 130 2.44 5.08 13.59
C ILE A 130 3.75 4.63 12.91
N LYS A 131 3.61 3.84 11.85
CA LYS A 131 4.65 3.21 11.05
C LYS A 131 4.15 2.99 9.63
N GLN A 132 5.08 2.92 8.70
CA GLN A 132 4.80 2.69 7.28
C GLN A 132 4.22 1.31 6.95
N TYR A 133 4.12 0.37 7.89
CA TYR A 133 3.76 -1.02 7.62
C TYR A 133 2.45 -1.20 6.85
N SER A 134 1.42 -0.44 7.19
CA SER A 134 0.14 -0.52 6.47
C SER A 134 0.21 0.10 5.08
N SER A 135 1.02 1.15 4.90
CA SER A 135 1.28 1.72 3.57
C SER A 135 2.11 0.78 2.71
N ASP A 136 3.07 0.06 3.29
CA ASP A 136 3.86 -0.97 2.62
C ASP A 136 2.98 -2.13 2.17
N LEU A 137 2.09 -2.63 3.04
CA LEU A 137 1.15 -3.69 2.70
C LEU A 137 0.16 -3.25 1.60
N PHE A 138 -0.33 -2.01 1.67
CA PHE A 138 -1.18 -1.43 0.65
C PHE A 138 -0.47 -1.37 -0.71
N VAL A 139 0.74 -0.82 -0.76
CA VAL A 139 1.54 -0.72 -1.98
C VAL A 139 1.87 -2.11 -2.54
N ALA A 140 2.23 -3.07 -1.68
CA ALA A 140 2.53 -4.43 -2.08
C ALA A 140 1.34 -5.16 -2.73
N ALA A 141 0.11 -4.85 -2.33
CA ALA A 141 -1.09 -5.38 -2.96
C ALA A 141 -1.52 -4.56 -4.20
N LEU A 142 -1.37 -3.23 -4.15
CA LEU A 142 -1.81 -2.31 -5.19
C LEU A 142 -0.98 -2.43 -6.47
N LEU A 143 0.35 -2.50 -6.36
CA LEU A 143 1.23 -2.51 -7.54
C LEU A 143 0.97 -3.71 -8.46
N PRO A 144 0.90 -4.96 -7.98
CA PRO A 144 0.57 -6.11 -8.83
C PRO A 144 -0.87 -6.02 -9.37
N ALA A 145 -1.81 -5.53 -8.57
CA ALA A 145 -3.19 -5.34 -9.00
C ALA A 145 -3.29 -4.37 -10.19
N VAL A 146 -2.64 -3.20 -10.07
CA VAL A 146 -2.61 -2.20 -11.14
C VAL A 146 -1.85 -2.71 -12.35
N TYR A 147 -0.75 -3.42 -12.16
CA TYR A 147 0.00 -4.05 -13.24
C TYR A 147 -0.86 -5.03 -14.08
N LEU A 148 -1.61 -5.93 -13.44
CA LEU A 148 -2.49 -6.89 -14.12
C LEU A 148 -3.73 -6.22 -14.73
N TRP A 149 -4.22 -5.13 -14.13
CA TRP A 149 -5.30 -4.34 -14.71
C TRP A 149 -4.84 -3.57 -15.94
N ALA A 150 -3.65 -2.98 -15.90
CA ALA A 150 -3.09 -2.16 -16.98
C ALA A 150 -2.84 -2.96 -18.27
N ASP A 151 -2.67 -4.29 -18.18
CA ASP A 151 -2.65 -5.19 -19.34
C ASP A 151 -3.92 -5.11 -20.20
N THR A 152 -5.07 -4.82 -19.59
CA THR A 152 -6.36 -4.72 -20.29
C THR A 152 -6.55 -3.40 -21.03
N LEU A 153 -5.62 -2.46 -20.86
CA LEU A 153 -5.70 -1.12 -21.43
C LEU A 153 -4.91 -1.01 -22.74
N SER A 154 -5.30 -0.03 -23.56
CA SER A 154 -4.45 0.44 -24.67
C SER A 154 -3.07 0.89 -24.16
N VAL A 155 -2.02 0.73 -24.95
CA VAL A 155 -0.62 1.09 -24.62
C VAL A 155 -0.49 2.47 -23.97
N LYS A 156 -1.08 3.52 -24.56
CA LYS A 156 -1.01 4.89 -24.00
C LYS A 156 -1.60 4.97 -22.58
N ARG A 157 -2.79 4.39 -22.38
CA ARG A 157 -3.47 4.37 -21.07
C ARG A 157 -2.72 3.51 -20.06
N ARG A 158 -2.12 2.41 -20.49
CA ARG A 158 -1.28 1.53 -19.66
C ARG A 158 -0.07 2.28 -19.12
N ILE A 159 0.70 2.95 -19.99
CA ILE A 159 1.85 3.74 -19.57
C ILE A 159 1.43 4.81 -18.56
N VAL A 160 0.38 5.57 -18.86
CA VAL A 160 -0.13 6.63 -17.97
C VAL A 160 -0.56 6.04 -16.62
N ALA A 161 -1.33 4.95 -16.62
CA ALA A 161 -1.78 4.28 -15.40
C ALA A 161 -0.60 3.79 -14.54
N LEU A 162 0.39 3.15 -15.16
CA LEU A 162 1.57 2.66 -14.46
C LEU A 162 2.40 3.82 -13.90
N LEU A 163 2.67 4.88 -14.67
CA LEU A 163 3.44 6.02 -14.16
C LEU A 163 2.71 6.74 -13.02
N LEU A 164 1.40 6.99 -13.16
CA LEU A 164 0.63 7.71 -12.14
C LEU A 164 0.53 6.98 -10.81
N VAL A 165 0.54 5.64 -10.81
CA VAL A 165 0.45 4.85 -9.57
C VAL A 165 1.83 4.46 -9.05
N VAL A 166 2.73 4.01 -9.92
CA VAL A 166 4.02 3.47 -9.49
C VAL A 166 4.93 4.57 -8.93
N ILE A 167 4.96 5.75 -9.53
CA ILE A 167 5.84 6.83 -9.04
C ILE A 167 5.51 7.21 -7.59
N PRO A 168 4.25 7.51 -7.20
CA PRO A 168 3.93 7.74 -5.80
C PRO A 168 4.27 6.56 -4.88
N CYS A 169 4.00 5.33 -5.34
CA CYS A 169 4.27 4.12 -4.55
C CYS A 169 5.76 3.90 -4.28
N LEU A 170 6.64 4.26 -5.23
CA LEU A 170 8.09 4.18 -5.10
C LEU A 170 8.59 4.98 -3.91
N PHE A 171 8.09 6.21 -3.77
CA PHE A 171 8.51 7.09 -2.68
C PHE A 171 7.76 6.82 -1.39
N LEU A 172 6.54 6.30 -1.46
CA LEU A 172 5.71 6.05 -0.28
C LEU A 172 6.12 4.79 0.50
N SER A 173 6.71 3.79 -0.16
CA SER A 173 6.96 2.47 0.42
C SER A 173 8.31 1.92 0.00
N TYR A 174 9.10 1.44 0.95
CA TYR A 174 10.36 0.74 0.66
C TYR A 174 10.13 -0.63 0.01
N VAL A 175 8.98 -1.26 0.27
CA VAL A 175 8.62 -2.58 -0.30
C VAL A 175 8.33 -2.49 -1.80
N SER A 176 7.97 -1.30 -2.29
CA SER A 176 7.72 -1.05 -3.71
C SER A 176 8.86 -1.56 -4.62
N VAL A 177 10.12 -1.39 -4.21
CA VAL A 177 11.30 -1.79 -4.98
C VAL A 177 11.32 -3.30 -5.23
N VAL A 178 11.08 -4.09 -4.18
CA VAL A 178 11.06 -5.55 -4.26
C VAL A 178 9.91 -6.02 -5.14
N VAL A 179 8.74 -5.39 -5.00
CA VAL A 179 7.55 -5.73 -5.79
C VAL A 179 7.75 -5.40 -7.26
N LEU A 180 8.29 -4.23 -7.58
CA LEU A 180 8.56 -3.83 -8.97
C LEU A 180 9.65 -4.68 -9.60
N ALA A 181 10.67 -5.08 -8.84
CA ALA A 181 11.68 -6.02 -9.31
C ALA A 181 11.05 -7.38 -9.68
N ALA A 182 10.14 -7.91 -8.85
CA ALA A 182 9.42 -9.15 -9.15
C ALA A 182 8.53 -9.02 -10.41
N LEU A 183 7.83 -7.88 -10.57
CA LEU A 183 7.03 -7.60 -11.76
C LEU A 183 7.88 -7.45 -13.04
N GLY A 184 9.06 -6.82 -12.91
CA GLY A 184 10.06 -6.72 -13.97
C GLY A 184 10.57 -8.09 -14.41
N LEU A 185 10.96 -8.94 -13.47
CA LEU A 185 11.39 -10.32 -13.74
C LEU A 185 10.28 -11.14 -14.40
N HIS A 186 9.04 -11.00 -13.93
CA HIS A 186 7.89 -11.65 -14.57
C HIS A 186 7.72 -11.21 -16.03
N ARG A 187 7.80 -9.91 -16.34
CA ARG A 187 7.74 -9.43 -17.74
C ARG A 187 8.90 -9.94 -18.57
N PHE A 188 10.10 -9.89 -18.02
CA PHE A 188 11.29 -10.41 -18.71
C PHE A 188 11.12 -11.88 -19.08
N PHE A 189 10.62 -12.71 -18.15
CA PHE A 189 10.30 -14.11 -18.42
C PHE A 189 9.29 -14.28 -19.56
N LEU A 190 8.21 -13.48 -19.58
CA LEU A 190 7.24 -13.50 -20.68
C LEU A 190 7.87 -13.09 -22.02
N TRP A 191 8.76 -12.10 -22.05
CA TRP A 191 9.47 -11.71 -23.27
C TRP A 191 10.34 -12.83 -23.82
N VAL A 192 11.05 -13.54 -22.94
CA VAL A 192 11.89 -14.69 -23.32
C VAL A 192 11.02 -15.80 -23.92
N GLN A 193 9.87 -16.11 -23.31
CA GLN A 193 8.95 -17.12 -23.83
C GLN A 193 8.30 -16.71 -25.16
N ALA A 194 7.82 -15.48 -25.25
CA ALA A 194 7.08 -15.00 -26.42
C ALA A 194 7.98 -14.56 -27.59
N ARG A 195 9.29 -14.42 -27.36
CA ARG A 195 10.26 -13.80 -28.29
C ARG A 195 9.80 -12.44 -28.82
N LYS A 196 9.04 -11.71 -28.01
CA LYS A 196 8.45 -10.41 -28.36
C LYS A 196 8.63 -9.46 -27.19
N ILE A 197 9.28 -8.33 -27.47
CA ILE A 197 9.50 -7.27 -26.48
C ILE A 197 8.30 -6.33 -26.51
N GLU A 198 7.76 -6.06 -25.33
CA GLU A 198 6.75 -5.03 -25.11
C GLU A 198 7.46 -3.73 -24.70
N ALA A 199 7.77 -2.90 -25.69
CA ALA A 199 8.59 -1.69 -25.52
C ALA A 199 8.00 -0.67 -24.52
N ASP A 200 6.68 -0.70 -24.32
CA ASP A 200 5.97 0.09 -23.31
C ASP A 200 6.34 -0.29 -21.88
N TYR A 201 6.42 -1.58 -21.57
CA TYR A 201 6.90 -2.05 -20.27
C TYR A 201 8.40 -1.74 -20.09
N LEU A 202 9.21 -1.90 -21.14
CA LEU A 202 10.62 -1.53 -21.07
C LEU A 202 10.81 -0.04 -20.75
N PHE A 203 10.07 0.85 -21.43
CA PHE A 203 10.08 2.28 -21.14
C PHE A 203 9.72 2.55 -19.68
N VAL A 204 8.63 1.93 -19.20
CA VAL A 204 8.16 2.08 -17.84
C VAL A 204 9.22 1.60 -16.83
N PHE A 205 9.84 0.43 -17.03
CA PHE A 205 10.89 -0.09 -16.16
C PHE A 205 12.16 0.78 -16.18
N VAL A 206 12.53 1.36 -17.32
CA VAL A 206 13.67 2.29 -17.42
C VAL A 206 13.38 3.56 -16.63
N VAL A 207 12.19 4.14 -16.78
CA VAL A 207 11.78 5.31 -15.99
C VAL A 207 11.84 5.01 -14.49
N TRP A 208 11.45 3.80 -14.07
CA TRP A 208 11.58 3.38 -12.67
C TRP A 208 13.04 3.22 -12.24
N GLY A 209 13.86 2.58 -13.08
CA GLY A 209 15.30 2.38 -12.86
C GLY A 209 16.03 3.69 -12.56
N VAL A 210 15.64 4.78 -13.23
CA VAL A 210 16.23 6.11 -13.02
C VAL A 210 15.99 6.64 -11.60
N PHE A 211 14.87 6.29 -10.95
CA PHE A 211 14.61 6.71 -9.56
C PHE A 211 15.44 5.95 -8.52
N PHE A 212 16.20 4.93 -8.94
CA PHE A 212 17.10 4.15 -8.09
C PHE A 212 18.58 4.52 -8.27
N LEU A 213 18.90 5.45 -9.18
CA LEU A 213 20.23 6.00 -9.41
C LEU A 213 20.44 7.28 -8.59
#